data_AF-A0A3L7WNG5-F1
#
_entry.id   AF-A0A3L7WNG5-F1
#
_cell.length_a   1.000
_cell.length_b   1.000
_cell.length_c   1.000
_cell.angle_alpha   90.00
_cell.angle_beta   90.00
_cell.angle_gamma   90.00
#
_symmetry.space_group_name_H-M   'P 1'
#
loop_
_entity.id
_entity.type
_entity.pdbx_description
1 polymer ?
#
loop_
_entity_poly.entity_id
_entity_poly.type
_entity_poly.pdbx_seq_one_letter_code
_entity_poly.pdbx_strand_id
1 'polypeptide(L)'
;MIIDVHQHYLPRPPAYPDEARQAWLYHDSRIQGYRDVPALIADMDAAGIDQIVWQGEYFRHAENCVERNRVVAAALAQSPTRLHAFASIQPAHPDAIEHIKRARAAGLLGVGELNPAAQGFTLRESAVLRTLAFCADEGIPVLFHVNEPVGPAYMGKVRTPLVAFYECAARFPELSIVLAHWGGGMWWYEQIPAVKQVLRNVWYDTAASFFTYPDTALMAQMASLVVPDKILFGSDFPLHPVRAPDQWLMQWTSTFAAACPAHLRAGWMSQNAQQLLEGTTRQSSGTRAGSVRLTMATPVVVVAECWPEKLKTLARWNIVVTEDTPWWQTIAHALSESGHGPEVHEQVLQVLLD
;
A
#
# COMPACT_ATOMS: atom_id res chain seq x y z
N MET A 1 -19.19 -14.67 -0.37
CA MET A 1 -18.43 -13.79 0.52
C MET A 1 -17.90 -12.62 -0.27
N ILE A 2 -17.98 -11.42 0.27
CA ILE A 2 -17.43 -10.17 -0.26
C ILE A 2 -16.62 -9.50 0.84
N ILE A 3 -15.40 -9.09 0.50
CA ILE A 3 -14.51 -8.33 1.38
C ILE A 3 -14.20 -7.00 0.72
N ASP A 4 -14.58 -5.91 1.37
CA ASP A 4 -14.23 -4.55 0.94
C ASP A 4 -12.94 -4.12 1.65
N VAL A 5 -11.82 -4.12 0.93
CA VAL A 5 -10.51 -3.84 1.53
C VAL A 5 -10.24 -2.36 1.77
N HIS A 6 -11.12 -1.48 1.33
CA HIS A 6 -10.87 -0.05 1.38
C HIS A 6 -12.14 0.69 1.77
N GLN A 7 -12.29 0.84 3.08
CA GLN A 7 -13.22 1.78 3.67
C GLN A 7 -12.48 2.72 4.63
N HIS A 8 -13.08 3.87 4.87
CA HIS A 8 -12.70 4.76 5.95
C HIS A 8 -13.80 4.80 6.99
N TYR A 9 -13.42 4.88 8.26
CA TYR A 9 -14.39 4.78 9.34
C TYR A 9 -14.70 6.10 10.01
N LEU A 10 -15.83 5.97 10.69
CA LEU A 10 -16.63 6.94 11.34
C LEU A 10 -17.02 6.23 12.67
N PRO A 11 -16.95 6.87 13.85
CA PRO A 11 -17.23 8.28 14.03
C PRO A 11 -16.12 9.18 13.56
N ARG A 12 -16.58 10.39 13.24
CA ARG A 12 -15.78 11.53 12.85
C ARG A 12 -14.55 11.62 13.75
N PRO A 13 -13.34 11.69 13.19
CA PRO A 13 -12.17 11.98 14.01
C PRO A 13 -12.38 13.32 14.70
N PRO A 14 -11.92 13.50 15.96
CA PRO A 14 -11.94 14.81 16.57
C PRO A 14 -11.16 15.80 15.68
N ALA A 15 -11.49 17.08 15.78
CA ALA A 15 -10.73 18.10 15.08
C ALA A 15 -9.29 18.08 15.61
N TYR A 16 -8.35 17.63 14.78
CA TYR A 16 -6.91 17.73 15.05
C TYR A 16 -6.44 19.07 14.46
N PRO A 17 -6.27 20.12 15.28
CA PRO A 17 -6.04 21.49 14.77
C PRO A 17 -4.75 21.58 13.93
N ASP A 18 -3.78 20.71 14.22
CA ASP A 18 -2.47 20.68 13.58
C ASP A 18 -2.45 19.85 12.28
N GLU A 19 -3.53 19.16 11.92
CA GLU A 19 -3.66 18.34 10.70
C GLU A 19 -4.26 19.15 9.51
N ALA A 20 -4.01 20.46 9.50
CA ALA A 20 -4.75 21.46 8.71
C ALA A 20 -4.82 21.23 7.19
N ARG A 21 -3.92 20.43 6.59
CA ARG A 21 -3.90 20.19 5.13
C ARG A 21 -5.09 19.35 4.63
N GLN A 22 -5.71 18.55 5.49
CA GLN A 22 -6.76 17.60 5.07
C GLN A 22 -7.95 17.52 6.04
N ALA A 23 -7.99 18.37 7.06
CA ALA A 23 -9.15 18.47 7.95
C ALA A 23 -10.48 18.55 7.16
N TRP A 24 -10.53 19.26 6.03
CA TRP A 24 -11.75 19.38 5.23
C TRP A 24 -12.29 18.03 4.70
N LEU A 25 -11.44 17.05 4.34
CA LEU A 25 -11.89 15.71 3.89
C LEU A 25 -12.70 15.05 5.00
N TYR A 26 -12.18 15.10 6.22
CA TYR A 26 -12.77 14.50 7.42
C TYR A 26 -13.84 15.37 8.09
N HIS A 27 -14.23 16.50 7.51
CA HIS A 27 -15.14 17.45 8.16
C HIS A 27 -16.24 17.97 7.22
N ASP A 28 -16.15 17.73 5.91
CA ASP A 28 -17.19 18.12 4.94
C ASP A 28 -18.16 16.97 4.67
N SER A 29 -19.33 17.02 5.31
CA SER A 29 -20.38 16.01 5.18
C SER A 29 -21.00 15.94 3.77
N ARG A 30 -20.66 16.86 2.87
CA ARG A 30 -21.07 16.78 1.45
C ARG A 30 -20.22 15.78 0.67
N ILE A 31 -19.02 15.50 1.17
CA ILE A 31 -18.02 14.66 0.51
C ILE A 31 -18.04 13.26 1.13
N GLN A 32 -18.15 13.18 2.46
CA GLN A 32 -18.06 11.93 3.20
C GLN A 32 -19.13 11.84 4.29
N GLY A 33 -19.76 10.66 4.44
CA GLY A 33 -20.72 10.38 5.51
C GLY A 33 -20.05 10.14 6.88
N TYR A 34 -20.86 9.97 7.95
CA TYR A 34 -20.45 9.43 9.26
C TYR A 34 -21.43 8.33 9.72
N ARG A 35 -20.94 7.29 10.38
CA ARG A 35 -21.58 6.03 10.78
C ARG A 35 -20.97 5.65 12.12
N ASP A 36 -21.71 4.96 12.96
CA ASP A 36 -21.13 4.18 14.06
C ASP A 36 -21.03 2.72 13.62
N VAL A 37 -20.52 1.84 14.50
CA VAL A 37 -20.40 0.41 14.15
C VAL A 37 -21.75 -0.21 13.79
N PRO A 38 -22.85 -0.03 14.56
CA PRO A 38 -24.16 -0.56 14.19
C PRO A 38 -24.66 -0.09 12.81
N ALA A 39 -24.55 1.21 12.51
CA ALA A 39 -24.99 1.75 11.23
C ALA A 39 -24.12 1.22 10.07
N LEU A 40 -22.80 1.13 10.27
CA LEU A 40 -21.88 0.54 9.29
C LEU A 40 -22.25 -0.92 9.00
N ILE A 41 -22.52 -1.71 10.04
CA ILE A 41 -22.93 -3.12 9.89
C ILE A 41 -24.24 -3.23 9.10
N ALA A 42 -25.20 -2.34 9.34
CA ALA A 42 -26.45 -2.31 8.57
C ALA A 42 -26.21 -1.94 7.09
N ASP A 43 -25.31 -0.98 6.81
CA ASP A 43 -24.92 -0.63 5.44
C ASP A 43 -24.21 -1.80 4.74
N MET A 44 -23.33 -2.51 5.45
CA MET A 44 -22.66 -3.71 4.96
C MET A 44 -23.66 -4.81 4.62
N ASP A 45 -24.64 -5.06 5.49
CA ASP A 45 -25.69 -6.07 5.29
C ASP A 45 -26.57 -5.73 4.07
N ALA A 46 -26.95 -4.46 3.93
CA ALA A 46 -27.72 -3.99 2.78
C ALA A 46 -26.93 -4.11 1.45
N ALA A 47 -25.60 -3.94 1.49
CA ALA A 47 -24.73 -4.09 0.34
C ALA A 47 -24.28 -5.54 0.06
N GLY A 48 -24.54 -6.47 0.99
CA GLY A 48 -24.08 -7.86 0.90
C GLY A 48 -22.57 -8.03 1.16
N ILE A 49 -21.95 -7.12 1.92
CA ILE A 49 -20.53 -7.15 2.28
C ILE A 49 -20.36 -7.91 3.59
N ASP A 50 -19.56 -8.97 3.57
CA ASP A 50 -19.34 -9.82 4.74
C ASP A 50 -18.29 -9.23 5.68
N GLN A 51 -17.20 -8.70 5.11
CA GLN A 51 -16.08 -8.14 5.87
C GLN A 51 -15.55 -6.85 5.25
N ILE A 52 -14.96 -5.99 6.07
CA ILE A 52 -14.29 -4.76 5.62
C ILE A 52 -12.89 -4.66 6.21
N VAL A 53 -11.98 -4.00 5.48
CA VAL A 53 -10.72 -3.51 6.01
C VAL A 53 -10.74 -2.00 5.99
N TRP A 54 -10.77 -1.43 7.18
CA TRP A 54 -10.71 0.00 7.36
C TRP A 54 -9.26 0.49 7.25
N GLN A 55 -9.03 1.43 6.34
CA GLN A 55 -7.76 2.12 6.18
C GLN A 55 -7.60 3.26 7.20
N GLY A 56 -6.53 3.16 7.99
CA GLY A 56 -6.10 4.20 8.91
C GLY A 56 -5.82 5.53 8.21
N GLU A 57 -6.08 6.61 8.93
CA GLU A 57 -5.90 7.96 8.42
C GLU A 57 -4.41 8.38 8.38
N TYR A 58 -4.04 9.13 7.35
CA TYR A 58 -2.68 9.59 7.06
C TYR A 58 -2.30 10.87 7.83
N PHE A 59 -2.37 10.83 9.16
CA PHE A 59 -1.96 11.95 10.01
C PHE A 59 -0.46 12.26 9.93
N ARG A 60 -0.11 13.55 10.09
CA ARG A 60 1.28 14.02 10.18
C ARG A 60 1.87 13.78 11.56
N HIS A 61 1.07 13.93 12.60
CA HIS A 61 1.51 13.77 13.98
C HIS A 61 1.31 12.33 14.44
N ALA A 62 2.37 11.71 14.95
CA ALA A 62 2.34 10.31 15.36
C ALA A 62 1.42 10.08 16.56
N GLU A 63 1.22 11.09 17.41
CA GLU A 63 0.30 11.06 18.54
C GLU A 63 -1.15 10.89 18.07
N ASN A 64 -1.53 11.56 16.97
CA ASN A 64 -2.85 11.44 16.36
C ASN A 64 -3.06 10.04 15.76
N CYS A 65 -2.03 9.48 15.11
CA CYS A 65 -2.03 8.09 14.66
C CYS A 65 -2.28 7.12 15.82
N VAL A 66 -1.54 7.26 16.92
CA VAL A 66 -1.66 6.38 18.10
C VAL A 66 -3.05 6.48 18.72
N GLU A 67 -3.56 7.70 18.90
CA GLU A 67 -4.88 7.89 19.48
C GLU A 67 -5.99 7.33 18.59
N ARG A 68 -5.89 7.56 17.27
CA ARG A 68 -6.85 7.01 16.32
C ARG A 68 -6.85 5.49 16.32
N ASN A 69 -5.67 4.86 16.32
CA ASN A 69 -5.56 3.40 16.40
C ASN A 69 -6.24 2.81 17.65
N ARG A 70 -6.26 3.52 18.78
CA ARG A 70 -7.00 3.07 19.98
C ARG A 70 -8.51 3.08 19.74
N VAL A 71 -9.03 4.15 19.14
CA VAL A 71 -10.46 4.25 18.79
C VAL A 71 -10.85 3.17 17.79
N VAL A 72 -10.00 2.95 16.77
CA VAL A 72 -10.18 1.88 15.77
C VAL A 72 -10.28 0.52 16.46
N ALA A 73 -9.29 0.17 17.30
CA ALA A 73 -9.24 -1.12 17.97
C ALA A 73 -10.49 -1.37 18.84
N ALA A 74 -10.97 -0.35 19.56
CA ALA A 74 -12.20 -0.44 20.34
C ALA A 74 -13.45 -0.65 19.46
N ALA A 75 -13.48 -0.07 18.26
CA ALA A 75 -14.55 -0.30 17.29
C ALA A 75 -14.53 -1.72 16.73
N LEU A 76 -13.36 -2.24 16.35
CA LEU A 76 -13.21 -3.60 15.81
C LEU A 76 -13.73 -4.65 16.79
N ALA A 77 -13.49 -4.46 18.10
CA ALA A 77 -13.94 -5.37 19.14
C ALA A 77 -15.48 -5.55 19.20
N GLN A 78 -16.26 -4.64 18.62
CA GLN A 78 -17.72 -4.75 18.56
C GLN A 78 -18.20 -5.75 17.49
N SER A 79 -17.38 -6.05 16.47
CA SER A 79 -17.71 -7.02 15.42
C SER A 79 -16.44 -7.65 14.81
N PRO A 80 -15.67 -8.43 15.60
CA PRO A 80 -14.31 -8.85 15.27
C PRO A 80 -14.20 -9.83 14.10
N THR A 81 -15.30 -10.47 13.70
CA THR A 81 -15.33 -11.37 12.54
C THR A 81 -15.65 -10.65 11.23
N ARG A 82 -16.06 -9.38 11.30
CA ARG A 82 -16.48 -8.58 10.13
C ARG A 82 -15.65 -7.33 9.93
N LEU A 83 -15.11 -6.78 11.01
CA LEU A 83 -14.34 -5.54 10.96
C LEU A 83 -12.87 -5.84 11.16
N HIS A 84 -12.07 -5.40 10.19
CA HIS A 84 -10.62 -5.38 10.25
C HIS A 84 -10.14 -3.96 9.97
N ALA A 85 -8.90 -3.64 10.34
CA ALA A 85 -8.32 -2.34 10.00
C ALA A 85 -6.81 -2.41 9.80
N PHE A 86 -6.30 -1.48 9.01
CA PHE A 86 -4.90 -1.11 8.93
C PHE A 86 -4.64 0.10 9.83
N ALA A 87 -3.42 0.17 10.36
CA ALA A 87 -3.03 1.19 11.32
C ALA A 87 -2.69 2.52 10.65
N SER A 88 -3.18 3.61 11.22
CA SER A 88 -2.62 4.95 11.01
C SER A 88 -1.20 4.96 11.54
N ILE A 89 -0.23 5.32 10.69
CA ILE A 89 1.19 5.40 11.07
C ILE A 89 1.81 6.61 10.36
N GLN A 90 2.65 7.36 11.08
CA GLN A 90 3.59 8.31 10.49
C GLN A 90 4.92 7.58 10.26
N PRO A 91 5.24 7.10 9.05
CA PRO A 91 6.37 6.20 8.82
C PRO A 91 7.74 6.85 8.97
N ALA A 92 7.82 8.18 8.91
CA ALA A 92 9.06 8.92 9.13
C ALA A 92 9.38 9.14 10.62
N HIS A 93 8.44 8.83 11.53
CA HIS A 93 8.66 9.00 12.96
C HIS A 93 9.72 8.01 13.49
N PRO A 94 10.64 8.42 14.39
CA PRO A 94 11.66 7.53 14.95
C PRO A 94 11.09 6.25 15.57
N ASP A 95 9.93 6.36 16.24
CA ASP A 95 9.23 5.25 16.91
C ASP A 95 8.16 4.57 16.05
N ALA A 96 8.16 4.76 14.72
CA ALA A 96 7.13 4.20 13.84
C ALA A 96 6.98 2.68 13.99
N ILE A 97 8.08 1.95 14.11
CA ILE A 97 8.08 0.49 14.32
C ILE A 97 7.38 0.11 15.63
N GLU A 98 7.63 0.83 16.72
CA GLU A 98 6.97 0.57 18.00
C GLU A 98 5.46 0.89 17.94
N HIS A 99 5.08 1.92 17.19
CA HIS A 99 3.67 2.21 16.92
C HIS A 99 2.99 1.09 16.12
N ILE A 100 3.66 0.54 15.10
CA ILE A 100 3.17 -0.62 14.35
C ILE A 100 3.00 -1.83 15.27
N LYS A 101 4.02 -2.16 16.08
CA LYS A 101 3.93 -3.30 17.02
C LYS A 101 2.75 -3.18 17.98
N ARG A 102 2.53 -1.98 18.54
CA ARG A 102 1.37 -1.71 19.41
C ARG A 102 0.04 -1.88 18.67
N ALA A 103 -0.07 -1.36 17.44
CA ALA A 103 -1.27 -1.51 16.64
C ALA A 103 -1.55 -2.98 16.28
N ARG A 104 -0.52 -3.75 15.93
CA ARG A 104 -0.61 -5.19 15.68
C ARG A 104 -1.07 -5.95 16.92
N ALA A 105 -0.52 -5.62 18.09
CA ALA A 105 -0.96 -6.21 19.37
C ALA A 105 -2.42 -5.88 19.71
N ALA A 106 -2.95 -4.77 19.20
CA ALA A 106 -4.36 -4.37 19.33
C ALA A 106 -5.28 -4.97 18.23
N GLY A 107 -4.75 -5.83 17.35
CA GLY A 107 -5.53 -6.56 16.34
C GLY A 107 -5.62 -5.90 14.96
N LEU A 108 -4.93 -4.78 14.73
CA LEU A 108 -4.87 -4.18 13.39
C LEU A 108 -3.98 -5.03 12.48
N LEU A 109 -4.37 -5.19 11.22
CA LEU A 109 -3.82 -6.18 10.28
C LEU A 109 -2.74 -5.65 9.33
N GLY A 110 -2.61 -4.34 9.19
CA GLY A 110 -1.68 -3.75 8.23
C GLY A 110 -1.29 -2.34 8.62
N VAL A 111 -0.63 -1.65 7.69
CA VAL A 111 -0.32 -0.23 7.79
C VAL A 111 -0.94 0.49 6.61
N GLY A 112 -1.56 1.62 6.87
CA GLY A 112 -2.16 2.44 5.84
C GLY A 112 -3.58 2.82 6.18
N GLU A 113 -4.17 3.74 5.43
CA GLU A 113 -3.64 4.31 4.18
C GLU A 113 -2.48 5.30 4.44
N LEU A 114 -1.35 5.08 3.76
CA LEU A 114 -0.21 6.00 3.79
C LEU A 114 -0.25 6.95 2.59
N ASN A 115 -0.03 8.23 2.82
CA ASN A 115 0.00 9.22 1.76
C ASN A 115 1.25 10.11 1.89
N PRO A 116 2.29 9.89 1.05
CA PRO A 116 3.55 10.63 1.14
C PRO A 116 3.39 12.15 1.11
N ALA A 117 2.55 12.68 0.21
CA ALA A 117 2.34 14.12 0.06
C ALA A 117 1.57 14.72 1.25
N ALA A 118 0.53 14.01 1.70
CA ALA A 118 -0.27 14.38 2.85
C ALA A 118 0.55 14.41 4.14
N GLN A 119 1.30 13.34 4.40
CA GLN A 119 2.07 13.13 5.62
C GLN A 119 3.44 13.83 5.62
N GLY A 120 3.89 14.27 4.44
CA GLY A 120 5.12 15.04 4.28
C GLY A 120 6.38 14.19 4.34
N PHE A 121 6.34 12.96 3.84
CA PHE A 121 7.51 12.09 3.72
C PHE A 121 7.73 11.66 2.26
N THR A 122 8.91 11.11 1.99
CA THR A 122 9.25 10.44 0.73
C THR A 122 9.65 9.00 0.97
N LEU A 123 9.46 8.14 -0.03
CA LEU A 123 9.88 6.73 0.03
C LEU A 123 11.40 6.53 -0.06
N ARG A 124 12.17 7.63 -0.09
CA ARG A 124 13.64 7.62 -0.11
C ARG A 124 14.26 7.96 1.24
N GLU A 125 13.46 8.43 2.18
CA GLU A 125 13.95 8.75 3.53
C GLU A 125 14.30 7.48 4.29
N SER A 126 15.46 7.47 4.94
CA SER A 126 15.95 6.30 5.67
C SER A 126 15.00 5.84 6.78
N ALA A 127 14.29 6.76 7.43
CA ALA A 127 13.30 6.42 8.45
C ALA A 127 12.11 5.66 7.86
N VAL A 128 11.59 6.13 6.73
CA VAL A 128 10.48 5.48 6.00
C VAL A 128 10.92 4.11 5.49
N LEU A 129 12.11 4.02 4.90
CA LEU A 129 12.68 2.77 4.41
C LEU A 129 12.82 1.73 5.53
N ARG A 130 13.26 2.13 6.74
CA ARG A 130 13.32 1.23 7.90
C ARG A 130 11.94 0.73 8.32
N THR A 131 10.95 1.62 8.32
CA THR A 131 9.56 1.26 8.65
C THR A 131 8.99 0.25 7.63
N LEU A 132 9.23 0.46 6.33
CA LEU A 132 8.76 -0.44 5.28
C LEU A 132 9.52 -1.78 5.27
N ALA A 133 10.82 -1.77 5.55
CA ALA A 133 11.61 -2.98 5.73
C ALA A 133 11.06 -3.83 6.88
N PHE A 134 10.73 -3.20 8.02
CA PHE A 134 10.08 -3.88 9.14
C PHE A 134 8.74 -4.51 8.73
N CYS A 135 7.90 -3.78 7.99
CA CYS A 135 6.66 -4.36 7.47
C CYS A 135 6.91 -5.56 6.53
N ALA A 136 7.94 -5.49 5.70
CA ALA A 136 8.31 -6.58 4.79
C ALA A 136 8.74 -7.84 5.57
N ASP A 137 9.63 -7.67 6.55
CA ASP A 137 10.16 -8.76 7.39
C ASP A 137 9.05 -9.44 8.21
N GLU A 138 8.08 -8.66 8.70
CA GLU A 138 6.97 -9.14 9.52
C GLU A 138 5.74 -9.58 8.70
N GLY A 139 5.80 -9.51 7.37
CA GLY A 139 4.67 -9.85 6.49
C GLY A 139 3.44 -8.94 6.69
N ILE A 140 3.66 -7.68 7.09
CA ILE A 140 2.61 -6.69 7.34
C ILE A 140 2.31 -5.96 6.02
N PRO A 141 1.08 -6.06 5.47
CA PRO A 141 0.72 -5.36 4.25
C PRO A 141 0.68 -3.84 4.47
N VAL A 142 1.08 -3.09 3.44
CA VAL A 142 1.09 -1.63 3.44
C VAL A 142 0.22 -1.11 2.30
N LEU A 143 -0.79 -0.30 2.63
CA LEU A 143 -1.63 0.38 1.64
C LEU A 143 -1.19 1.84 1.46
N PHE A 144 -1.02 2.26 0.21
CA PHE A 144 -0.73 3.65 -0.15
C PHE A 144 -1.88 4.30 -0.90
N HIS A 145 -2.13 5.57 -0.57
CA HIS A 145 -2.99 6.44 -1.37
C HIS A 145 -2.32 6.76 -2.69
N VAL A 146 -3.04 6.50 -3.78
CA VAL A 146 -2.59 6.78 -5.14
C VAL A 146 -3.68 7.54 -5.86
N ASN A 147 -3.31 8.65 -6.50
CA ASN A 147 -4.14 9.30 -7.50
C ASN A 147 -3.50 9.11 -8.87
N GLU A 148 -4.33 9.13 -9.91
CA GLU A 148 -3.88 9.16 -11.28
C GLU A 148 -3.04 10.42 -11.58
N PRO A 149 -1.89 10.30 -12.26
CA PRO A 149 -0.97 11.42 -12.48
C PRO A 149 -1.43 12.39 -13.57
N VAL A 150 -2.49 12.05 -14.31
CA VAL A 150 -3.00 12.79 -15.47
C VAL A 150 -4.43 13.29 -15.23
N GLY A 151 -4.96 14.13 -16.11
CA GLY A 151 -6.31 14.66 -16.01
C GLY A 151 -6.43 15.92 -15.13
N PRO A 152 -7.66 16.39 -14.87
CA PRO A 152 -7.89 17.65 -14.17
C PRO A 152 -7.48 17.59 -12.70
N ALA A 153 -7.28 18.77 -12.11
CA ALA A 153 -7.21 18.93 -10.66
C ALA A 153 -8.63 18.85 -10.06
N TYR A 154 -8.77 18.12 -8.96
CA TYR A 154 -9.99 18.08 -8.14
C TYR A 154 -9.63 18.09 -6.66
N MET A 155 -10.62 18.39 -5.83
CA MET A 155 -10.45 18.44 -4.38
C MET A 155 -10.01 17.05 -3.87
N GLY A 156 -8.86 16.98 -3.20
CA GLY A 156 -8.33 15.72 -2.67
C GLY A 156 -7.28 15.05 -3.55
N LYS A 157 -7.15 15.44 -4.83
CA LYS A 157 -6.05 14.96 -5.68
C LYS A 157 -4.71 15.48 -5.17
N VAL A 158 -3.81 14.57 -4.84
CA VAL A 158 -2.44 14.91 -4.42
C VAL A 158 -1.41 14.35 -5.41
N ARG A 159 -0.23 14.95 -5.39
CA ARG A 159 0.89 14.47 -6.22
C ARG A 159 1.26 13.06 -5.77
N THR A 160 1.18 12.14 -6.72
CA THR A 160 1.44 10.71 -6.50
C THR A 160 2.80 10.33 -7.09
N PRO A 161 3.72 9.76 -6.30
CA PRO A 161 5.05 9.40 -6.78
C PRO A 161 5.07 7.96 -7.34
N LEU A 162 4.40 7.70 -8.47
CA LEU A 162 4.28 6.34 -9.04
C LEU A 162 5.63 5.64 -9.20
N VAL A 163 6.63 6.35 -9.71
CA VAL A 163 7.99 5.79 -9.84
C VAL A 163 8.49 5.34 -8.47
N ALA A 164 8.37 6.16 -7.41
CA ALA A 164 8.77 5.84 -6.04
C ALA A 164 8.12 4.56 -5.49
N PHE A 165 6.86 4.27 -5.83
CA PHE A 165 6.20 3.02 -5.46
C PHE A 165 6.81 1.81 -6.17
N TYR A 166 7.14 1.94 -7.46
CA TYR A 166 7.89 0.91 -8.18
C TYR A 166 9.29 0.71 -7.58
N GLU A 167 9.97 1.79 -7.16
CA GLU A 167 11.27 1.69 -6.46
C GLU A 167 11.15 0.93 -5.14
N CYS A 168 10.10 1.23 -4.39
CA CYS A 168 9.79 0.57 -3.13
C CYS A 168 9.56 -0.93 -3.34
N ALA A 169 8.74 -1.32 -4.32
CA ALA A 169 8.49 -2.72 -4.67
C ALA A 169 9.76 -3.45 -5.13
N ALA A 170 10.62 -2.77 -5.89
CA ALA A 170 11.92 -3.33 -6.31
C ALA A 170 12.86 -3.54 -5.11
N ARG A 171 12.83 -2.62 -4.15
CA ARG A 171 13.69 -2.64 -2.96
C ARG A 171 13.25 -3.65 -1.91
N PHE A 172 11.95 -3.78 -1.69
CA PHE A 172 11.36 -4.69 -0.70
C PHE A 172 10.42 -5.66 -1.40
N PRO A 173 10.96 -6.62 -2.15
CA PRO A 173 10.14 -7.38 -3.04
C PRO A 173 9.33 -8.49 -2.32
N GLU A 174 9.54 -8.68 -1.02
CA GLU A 174 8.70 -9.44 -0.09
C GLU A 174 7.53 -8.61 0.49
N LEU A 175 7.59 -7.27 0.42
CA LEU A 175 6.56 -6.40 0.96
C LEU A 175 5.27 -6.53 0.15
N SER A 176 4.17 -6.83 0.82
CA SER A 176 2.84 -6.76 0.21
C SER A 176 2.39 -5.30 0.19
N ILE A 177 2.33 -4.72 -1.01
CA ILE A 177 1.94 -3.33 -1.22
C ILE A 177 0.55 -3.30 -1.86
N VAL A 178 -0.39 -2.55 -1.28
CA VAL A 178 -1.65 -2.22 -1.95
C VAL A 178 -1.55 -0.79 -2.45
N LEU A 179 -1.72 -0.60 -3.76
CA LEU A 179 -1.83 0.72 -4.37
C LEU A 179 -3.31 1.02 -4.61
N ALA A 180 -3.84 1.97 -3.85
CA ALA A 180 -5.25 2.33 -3.92
C ALA A 180 -5.65 2.87 -5.30
N HIS A 181 -6.95 2.85 -5.60
CA HIS A 181 -7.56 3.55 -6.74
C HIS A 181 -6.96 3.12 -8.07
N TRP A 182 -6.93 1.80 -8.29
CA TRP A 182 -6.29 1.19 -9.45
C TRP A 182 -4.80 1.55 -9.58
N GLY A 183 -4.13 1.83 -8.47
CA GLY A 183 -2.73 2.26 -8.41
C GLY A 183 -2.39 3.40 -9.36
N GLY A 184 -3.33 4.32 -9.63
CA GLY A 184 -3.14 5.44 -10.55
C GLY A 184 -2.73 5.00 -11.97
N GLY A 185 -3.11 3.78 -12.37
CA GLY A 185 -2.76 3.16 -13.66
C GLY A 185 -1.50 2.30 -13.66
N MET A 186 -0.81 2.14 -12.53
CA MET A 186 0.44 1.36 -12.44
C MET A 186 0.29 -0.09 -12.96
N TRP A 187 -0.86 -0.73 -12.72
CA TRP A 187 -1.15 -2.09 -13.16
C TRP A 187 -0.99 -2.28 -14.68
N TRP A 188 -1.21 -1.23 -15.48
CA TRP A 188 -1.08 -1.32 -16.94
C TRP A 188 0.37 -1.60 -17.37
N TYR A 189 1.36 -1.13 -16.61
CA TYR A 189 2.76 -1.36 -16.91
C TYR A 189 3.19 -2.81 -16.65
N GLU A 190 2.41 -3.61 -15.91
CA GLU A 190 2.69 -5.04 -15.70
C GLU A 190 2.55 -5.90 -16.96
N GLN A 191 2.10 -5.34 -18.09
CA GLN A 191 2.23 -6.02 -19.39
C GLN A 191 3.71 -6.16 -19.82
N ILE A 192 4.61 -5.36 -19.24
CA ILE A 192 6.06 -5.45 -19.44
C ILE A 192 6.60 -6.52 -18.47
N PRO A 193 7.19 -7.64 -18.95
CA PRO A 193 7.58 -8.76 -18.08
C PRO A 193 8.49 -8.39 -16.90
N ALA A 194 9.47 -7.50 -17.13
CA ALA A 194 10.36 -7.02 -16.07
C ALA A 194 9.61 -6.25 -14.97
N VAL A 195 8.62 -5.43 -15.36
CA VAL A 195 7.79 -4.66 -14.42
C VAL A 195 6.90 -5.61 -13.61
N LYS A 196 6.28 -6.60 -14.26
CA LYS A 196 5.49 -7.63 -13.59
C LYS A 196 6.26 -8.38 -12.50
N GLN A 197 7.53 -8.70 -12.77
CA GLN A 197 8.40 -9.37 -11.80
C GLN A 197 8.71 -8.50 -10.58
N VAL A 198 8.96 -7.20 -10.80
CA VAL A 198 9.18 -6.23 -9.73
C VAL A 198 7.91 -6.05 -8.91
N LEU A 199 6.76 -5.89 -9.57
CA LEU A 199 5.47 -5.63 -8.94
C LEU A 199 4.78 -6.91 -8.44
N ARG A 200 5.46 -8.05 -8.33
CA ARG A 200 4.85 -9.36 -8.02
C ARG A 200 4.02 -9.40 -6.73
N ASN A 201 4.40 -8.60 -5.73
CA ASN A 201 3.70 -8.47 -4.44
C ASN A 201 2.93 -7.14 -4.31
N VAL A 202 2.66 -6.49 -5.45
CA VAL A 202 1.82 -5.29 -5.52
C VAL A 202 0.40 -5.70 -5.92
N TRP A 203 -0.56 -5.14 -5.20
CA TRP A 203 -2.00 -5.32 -5.37
C TRP A 203 -2.65 -3.98 -5.68
N TYR A 204 -3.84 -4.02 -6.26
CA TYR A 204 -4.58 -2.82 -6.66
C TYR A 204 -6.01 -2.92 -6.17
N ASP A 205 -6.48 -1.92 -5.43
CA ASP A 205 -7.90 -1.86 -5.07
C ASP A 205 -8.73 -1.07 -6.09
N THR A 206 -10.05 -1.16 -5.95
CA THR A 206 -11.02 -0.47 -6.81
C THR A 206 -11.67 0.73 -6.14
N ALA A 207 -11.15 1.18 -5.00
CA ALA A 207 -11.69 2.32 -4.29
C ALA A 207 -11.72 3.56 -5.19
N ALA A 208 -12.72 4.41 -4.97
CA ALA A 208 -13.00 5.62 -5.75
C ALA A 208 -13.18 5.43 -7.27
N SER A 209 -13.25 4.20 -7.78
CA SER A 209 -13.29 3.93 -9.22
C SER A 209 -14.41 4.68 -9.94
N PHE A 210 -15.57 4.79 -9.32
CA PHE A 210 -16.73 5.51 -9.88
C PHE A 210 -16.49 7.01 -10.05
N PHE A 211 -15.64 7.62 -9.24
CA PHE A 211 -15.33 9.05 -9.32
C PHE A 211 -14.30 9.36 -10.42
N THR A 212 -13.40 8.40 -10.69
CA THR A 212 -12.24 8.61 -11.58
C THR A 212 -12.45 8.00 -12.97
N TYR A 213 -13.13 6.85 -13.06
CA TYR A 213 -13.23 6.04 -14.29
C TYR A 213 -14.70 5.86 -14.71
N PRO A 214 -15.19 6.63 -15.71
CA PRO A 214 -16.59 6.60 -16.14
C PRO A 214 -17.08 5.23 -16.60
N ASP A 215 -16.19 4.40 -17.15
CA ASP A 215 -16.50 3.05 -17.61
C ASP A 215 -15.74 2.00 -16.77
N THR A 216 -16.34 1.64 -15.64
CA THR A 216 -15.80 0.61 -14.74
C THR A 216 -15.75 -0.77 -15.40
N ALA A 217 -16.67 -1.08 -16.34
CA ALA A 217 -16.68 -2.37 -17.03
C ALA A 217 -15.48 -2.50 -17.98
N LEU A 218 -15.17 -1.44 -18.73
CA LEU A 218 -13.97 -1.39 -19.56
C LEU A 218 -12.70 -1.51 -18.70
N MET A 219 -12.63 -0.78 -17.58
CA MET A 219 -11.49 -0.86 -16.65
C MET A 219 -11.28 -2.28 -16.13
N ALA A 220 -12.35 -2.92 -15.66
CA ALA A 220 -12.32 -4.31 -15.19
C ALA A 220 -11.89 -5.29 -16.29
N GLN A 221 -12.39 -5.13 -17.52
CA GLN A 221 -11.98 -5.96 -18.65
C GLN A 221 -10.48 -5.81 -18.95
N MET A 222 -9.95 -4.60 -19.02
CA MET A 222 -8.52 -4.38 -19.28
C MET A 222 -7.65 -4.95 -18.15
N ALA A 223 -8.01 -4.70 -16.89
CA ALA A 223 -7.27 -5.21 -15.75
C ALA A 223 -7.29 -6.75 -15.70
N SER A 224 -8.39 -7.39 -16.12
CA SER A 224 -8.48 -8.86 -16.19
C SER A 224 -7.47 -9.50 -17.16
N LEU A 225 -7.01 -8.75 -18.16
CA LEU A 225 -6.02 -9.24 -19.13
C LEU A 225 -4.58 -9.07 -18.64
N VAL A 226 -4.32 -8.09 -17.77
CA VAL A 226 -2.96 -7.72 -17.36
C VAL A 226 -2.62 -8.27 -15.97
N VAL A 227 -3.55 -8.12 -15.02
CA VAL A 227 -3.36 -8.44 -13.59
C VAL A 227 -4.56 -9.19 -12.97
N PRO A 228 -5.00 -10.33 -13.57
CA PRO A 228 -6.21 -11.03 -13.13
C PRO A 228 -6.19 -11.47 -11.66
N ASP A 229 -5.03 -11.66 -11.06
CA ASP A 229 -4.91 -12.20 -9.71
C ASP A 229 -4.57 -11.15 -8.64
N LYS A 230 -4.53 -9.85 -9.00
CA LYS A 230 -4.02 -8.78 -8.11
C LYS A 230 -5.03 -7.68 -7.77
N ILE A 231 -6.27 -7.79 -8.25
CA ILE A 231 -7.31 -6.81 -7.97
C ILE A 231 -8.03 -7.14 -6.66
N LEU A 232 -8.29 -6.12 -5.86
CA LEU A 232 -9.01 -6.18 -4.59
C LEU A 232 -10.25 -5.29 -4.68
N PHE A 233 -11.42 -5.80 -4.29
CA PHE A 233 -12.60 -4.96 -4.19
C PHE A 233 -12.44 -3.92 -3.07
N GLY A 234 -12.56 -2.65 -3.44
CA GLY A 234 -12.55 -1.50 -2.52
C GLY A 234 -13.65 -0.51 -2.90
N SER A 235 -14.31 0.10 -1.92
CA SER A 235 -15.38 1.08 -2.19
C SER A 235 -15.00 2.53 -1.95
N ASP A 236 -13.99 2.79 -1.11
CA ASP A 236 -13.73 4.10 -0.52
C ASP A 236 -14.90 4.61 0.35
N PHE A 237 -15.82 3.72 0.75
CA PHE A 237 -16.94 4.12 1.60
C PHE A 237 -16.41 4.73 2.89
N PRO A 238 -16.90 5.91 3.27
CA PRO A 238 -18.18 6.53 2.98
C PRO A 238 -18.07 7.71 2.01
N LEU A 239 -16.97 7.80 1.26
CA LEU A 239 -16.89 8.71 0.13
C LEU A 239 -18.02 8.35 -0.82
N HIS A 240 -18.92 9.31 -1.05
CA HIS A 240 -20.14 9.07 -1.79
C HIS A 240 -20.41 10.20 -2.78
N PRO A 241 -21.10 9.91 -3.90
CA PRO A 241 -21.59 10.97 -4.77
C PRO A 241 -22.65 11.78 -4.02
N VAL A 242 -22.59 13.11 -4.17
CA VAL A 242 -23.50 14.09 -3.52
C VAL A 242 -24.99 13.75 -3.70
N ARG A 243 -25.36 13.02 -4.77
CA ARG A 243 -26.74 12.79 -5.18
C ARG A 243 -27.39 11.53 -4.61
N ALA A 244 -26.64 10.57 -4.05
CA ALA A 244 -27.20 9.30 -3.56
C ALA A 244 -26.37 8.66 -2.43
N PRO A 245 -26.18 9.36 -1.29
CA PRO A 245 -25.25 8.94 -0.25
C PRO A 245 -25.64 7.62 0.44
N ASP A 246 -26.92 7.39 0.69
CA ASP A 246 -27.37 6.28 1.55
C ASP A 246 -27.44 4.91 0.86
N GLN A 247 -27.44 4.88 -0.48
CA GLN A 247 -27.45 3.63 -1.26
C GLN A 247 -26.13 3.39 -2.00
N TRP A 248 -25.16 4.29 -1.82
CA TRP A 248 -23.92 4.30 -2.59
C TRP A 248 -23.16 2.97 -2.48
N LEU A 249 -22.99 2.45 -1.26
CA LEU A 249 -22.24 1.21 -1.03
C LEU A 249 -22.87 0.02 -1.76
N MET A 250 -24.20 -0.12 -1.68
CA MET A 250 -24.95 -1.17 -2.37
C MET A 250 -24.85 -1.00 -3.90
N GLN A 251 -25.02 0.23 -4.40
CA GLN A 251 -24.93 0.53 -5.82
C GLN A 251 -23.55 0.19 -6.38
N TRP A 252 -22.48 0.61 -5.70
CA TRP A 252 -21.11 0.34 -6.09
C TRP A 252 -20.81 -1.16 -6.09
N THR A 253 -21.15 -1.86 -5.00
CA THR A 253 -20.93 -3.29 -4.87
C THR A 253 -21.59 -4.07 -6.01
N SER A 254 -22.85 -3.75 -6.31
CA SER A 254 -23.60 -4.36 -7.42
C SER A 254 -23.00 -4.02 -8.79
N THR A 255 -22.65 -2.74 -9.01
CA THR A 255 -22.07 -2.26 -10.26
C THR A 255 -20.73 -2.95 -10.55
N PHE A 256 -19.85 -3.01 -9.55
CA PHE A 256 -18.55 -3.63 -9.71
C PHE A 256 -18.67 -5.16 -9.88
N ALA A 257 -19.55 -5.83 -9.12
CA ALA A 257 -19.78 -7.26 -9.28
C ALA A 257 -20.30 -7.63 -10.69
N ALA A 258 -21.11 -6.75 -11.30
CA ALA A 258 -21.59 -6.90 -12.68
C ALA A 258 -20.49 -6.61 -13.72
N ALA A 259 -19.63 -5.62 -13.47
CA ALA A 259 -18.48 -5.30 -14.30
C ALA A 259 -17.37 -6.38 -14.27
N CYS A 260 -17.21 -7.04 -13.12
CA CYS A 260 -16.17 -8.05 -12.91
C CYS A 260 -16.42 -9.32 -13.75
N PRO A 261 -15.41 -9.80 -14.52
CA PRO A 261 -15.51 -11.05 -15.27
C PRO A 261 -15.90 -12.22 -14.37
N ALA A 262 -16.88 -13.02 -14.80
CA ALA A 262 -17.48 -14.06 -13.96
C ALA A 262 -16.48 -15.07 -13.38
N HIS A 263 -15.43 -15.40 -14.14
CA HIS A 263 -14.38 -16.33 -13.71
C HIS A 263 -13.38 -15.73 -12.69
N LEU A 264 -13.31 -14.39 -12.58
CA LEU A 264 -12.44 -13.68 -11.63
C LEU A 264 -13.19 -13.14 -10.41
N ARG A 265 -14.53 -13.14 -10.45
CA ARG A 265 -15.37 -12.53 -9.41
C ARG A 265 -15.06 -13.04 -8.00
N ALA A 266 -14.83 -14.33 -7.83
CA ALA A 266 -14.48 -14.90 -6.53
C ALA A 266 -13.12 -14.37 -6.02
N GLY A 267 -12.14 -14.23 -6.92
CA GLY A 267 -10.84 -13.60 -6.66
C GLY A 267 -10.99 -12.17 -6.20
N TRP A 268 -11.53 -11.33 -7.08
CA TRP A 268 -11.54 -9.88 -6.92
C TRP A 268 -12.43 -9.41 -5.77
N MET A 269 -13.58 -10.06 -5.57
CA MET A 269 -14.51 -9.69 -4.51
C MET A 269 -14.12 -10.23 -3.14
N SER A 270 -13.20 -11.21 -3.04
CA SER A 270 -12.93 -11.87 -1.77
C SER A 270 -11.59 -12.59 -1.67
N GLN A 271 -11.31 -13.59 -2.50
CA GLN A 271 -10.19 -14.53 -2.25
C GLN A 271 -8.82 -13.85 -2.28
N ASN A 272 -8.65 -12.83 -3.13
CA ASN A 272 -7.42 -12.05 -3.19
C ASN A 272 -7.17 -11.27 -1.88
N ALA A 273 -8.24 -10.72 -1.29
CA ALA A 273 -8.17 -10.05 0.00
C ALA A 273 -7.86 -11.05 1.13
N GLN A 274 -8.45 -12.24 1.10
CA GLN A 274 -8.11 -13.30 2.07
C GLN A 274 -6.64 -13.68 1.97
N GLN A 275 -6.12 -13.88 0.76
CA GLN A 275 -4.70 -14.18 0.55
C GLN A 275 -3.78 -13.08 1.10
N LEU A 276 -4.12 -11.82 0.84
CA LEU A 276 -3.38 -10.67 1.38
C LEU A 276 -3.36 -10.67 2.92
N LEU A 277 -4.52 -10.90 3.55
CA LEU A 277 -4.69 -10.85 5.01
C LEU A 277 -4.20 -12.13 5.73
N GLU A 278 -4.19 -13.29 5.06
CA GLU A 278 -3.64 -14.52 5.62
C GLU A 278 -2.11 -14.45 5.73
N GLY A 279 -1.44 -13.77 4.79
CA GLY A 279 -0.01 -13.45 4.87
C GLY A 279 0.37 -12.79 6.19
N THR A 280 -0.52 -11.96 6.73
CA THR A 280 -0.39 -11.23 8.00
C THR A 280 -0.48 -12.13 9.26
N THR A 281 -1.10 -13.32 9.17
CA THR A 281 -1.38 -14.18 10.34
C THR A 281 -0.33 -15.26 10.59
N ARG A 282 0.56 -15.50 9.63
CA ARG A 282 1.74 -16.34 9.86
C ARG A 282 2.71 -15.58 10.76
N GLN A 283 2.53 -15.71 12.08
CA GLN A 283 3.60 -15.41 13.04
C GLN A 283 4.85 -16.13 12.56
N SER A 284 5.89 -15.36 12.26
CA SER A 284 7.24 -15.86 12.01
C SER A 284 7.72 -16.59 13.26
N SER A 285 7.45 -17.90 13.33
CA SER A 285 8.02 -18.82 14.33
C SER A 285 9.52 -19.06 14.10
N GLY A 286 10.20 -18.13 13.46
CA GLY A 286 11.64 -18.05 13.38
C GLY A 286 12.03 -16.60 13.61
N THR A 287 12.68 -16.34 14.74
CA THR A 287 13.61 -15.23 14.86
C THR A 287 14.64 -15.33 13.74
N ARG A 288 14.37 -14.66 12.62
CA ARG A 288 15.42 -14.17 11.74
C ARG A 288 15.44 -12.67 11.90
N ALA A 289 16.22 -12.24 12.89
CA ALA A 289 16.72 -10.87 12.91
C ALA A 289 17.34 -10.54 11.54
N GLY A 290 17.06 -9.33 11.08
CA GLY A 290 17.29 -8.79 9.75
C GLY A 290 18.55 -9.24 9.00
N SER A 291 18.36 -9.51 7.72
CA SER A 291 19.33 -9.17 6.68
C SER A 291 18.57 -9.04 5.37
N VAL A 292 18.48 -7.83 4.80
CA VAL A 292 18.17 -7.67 3.37
C VAL A 292 19.12 -8.60 2.63
N ARG A 293 18.62 -9.47 1.75
CA ARG A 293 19.50 -10.41 1.05
C ARG A 293 20.23 -9.67 -0.07
N LEU A 294 21.55 -9.58 0.03
CA LEU A 294 22.38 -9.03 -1.04
C LEU A 294 22.39 -9.99 -2.24
N THR A 295 22.01 -9.50 -3.42
CA THR A 295 21.97 -10.26 -4.68
C THR A 295 22.46 -9.38 -5.83
N MET A 296 22.72 -9.95 -7.00
CA MET A 296 23.07 -9.18 -8.20
C MET A 296 22.00 -8.19 -8.66
N ALA A 297 20.75 -8.41 -8.24
CA ALA A 297 19.63 -7.51 -8.49
C ALA A 297 19.52 -6.39 -7.43
N THR A 298 20.33 -6.42 -6.38
CA THR A 298 20.32 -5.35 -5.36
C THR A 298 20.84 -4.05 -5.98
N PRO A 299 20.09 -2.94 -5.88
CA PRO A 299 20.59 -1.64 -6.33
C PRO A 299 21.81 -1.15 -5.57
N VAL A 300 22.77 -0.55 -6.26
CA VAL A 300 24.03 -0.10 -5.65
C VAL A 300 23.82 0.99 -4.60
N VAL A 301 22.75 1.80 -4.72
CA VAL A 301 22.34 2.77 -3.68
C VAL A 301 21.82 2.07 -2.42
N VAL A 302 21.14 0.93 -2.56
CA VAL A 302 20.72 0.11 -1.41
C VAL A 302 21.95 -0.45 -0.72
N VAL A 303 22.98 -0.86 -1.49
CA VAL A 303 24.25 -1.30 -0.93
C VAL A 303 24.93 -0.18 -0.14
N ALA A 304 24.98 1.04 -0.69
CA ALA A 304 25.57 2.19 -0.02
C ALA A 304 24.93 2.50 1.33
N GLU A 305 23.60 2.36 1.42
CA GLU A 305 22.83 2.70 2.61
C GLU A 305 22.80 1.58 3.65
N CYS A 306 22.66 0.33 3.20
CA CYS A 306 22.50 -0.82 4.10
C CYS A 306 23.85 -1.46 4.48
N TRP A 307 24.86 -1.35 3.61
CA TRP A 307 26.20 -1.93 3.77
C TRP A 307 27.30 -0.97 3.27
N PRO A 308 27.46 0.21 3.88
CA PRO A 308 28.43 1.21 3.45
C PRO A 308 29.87 0.66 3.40
N GLU A 309 30.20 -0.33 4.22
CA GLU A 309 31.49 -1.03 4.21
C GLU A 309 31.76 -1.77 2.88
N LYS A 310 30.72 -2.20 2.16
CA LYS A 310 30.81 -2.92 0.89
C LYS A 310 31.06 -1.99 -0.30
N LEU A 311 30.96 -0.67 -0.14
CA LEU A 311 31.32 0.30 -1.17
C LEU A 311 32.78 0.20 -1.59
N LYS A 312 33.68 -0.15 -0.66
CA LYS A 312 35.10 -0.41 -0.98
C LYS A 312 35.27 -1.62 -1.87
N THR A 313 34.42 -2.63 -1.72
CA THR A 313 34.41 -3.82 -2.58
C THR A 313 33.90 -3.47 -3.97
N LEU A 314 32.78 -2.74 -4.07
CA LEU A 314 32.24 -2.27 -5.35
C LEU A 314 33.22 -1.38 -6.13
N ALA A 315 33.96 -0.50 -5.43
CA ALA A 315 34.95 0.36 -6.05
C ALA A 315 36.09 -0.41 -6.74
N ARG A 316 36.42 -1.65 -6.31
CA ARG A 316 37.41 -2.52 -7.00
C ARG A 316 36.96 -2.94 -8.39
N TRP A 317 35.66 -2.86 -8.66
CA TRP A 317 35.02 -3.19 -9.92
C TRP A 317 34.57 -1.94 -10.68
N ASN A 318 35.16 -0.77 -10.38
CA ASN A 318 34.83 0.53 -10.96
C ASN A 318 33.35 0.92 -10.79
N ILE A 319 32.70 0.48 -9.72
CA ILE A 319 31.33 0.89 -9.38
C ILE A 319 31.43 1.96 -8.30
N VAL A 320 31.00 3.18 -8.63
CA VAL A 320 30.99 4.33 -7.72
C VAL A 320 29.56 4.80 -7.53
N VAL A 321 29.11 4.86 -6.28
CA VAL A 321 27.79 5.39 -5.93
C VAL A 321 27.93 6.88 -5.63
N THR A 322 27.21 7.71 -6.37
CA THR A 322 27.12 9.16 -6.24
C THR A 322 25.66 9.58 -6.02
N GLU A 323 25.42 10.87 -5.80
CA GLU A 323 24.06 11.42 -5.69
C GLU A 323 23.25 11.25 -6.99
N ASP A 324 23.92 11.16 -8.13
CA ASP A 324 23.31 10.96 -9.45
C ASP A 324 23.11 9.48 -9.80
N THR A 325 23.61 8.55 -8.98
CA THR A 325 23.49 7.12 -9.26
C THR A 325 22.01 6.74 -9.32
N PRO A 326 21.54 6.16 -10.44
CA PRO A 326 20.15 5.77 -10.55
C PRO A 326 19.79 4.76 -9.47
N TRP A 327 18.72 5.03 -8.73
CA TRP A 327 18.30 4.17 -7.63
C TRP A 327 17.99 2.73 -8.06
N TRP A 328 17.70 2.51 -9.34
CA TRP A 328 17.40 1.21 -9.95
C TRP A 328 18.64 0.49 -10.48
N GLN A 329 19.80 1.16 -10.52
CA GLN A 329 21.03 0.56 -11.03
C GLN A 329 21.45 -0.57 -10.09
N THR A 330 21.23 -1.81 -10.53
CA THR A 330 21.64 -3.02 -9.80
C THR A 330 23.14 -3.22 -9.84
N ILE A 331 23.69 -4.05 -8.95
CA ILE A 331 25.10 -4.46 -9.02
C ILE A 331 25.42 -5.03 -10.40
N ALA A 332 24.54 -5.88 -10.97
CA ALA A 332 24.73 -6.43 -12.32
C ALA A 332 24.75 -5.35 -13.41
N HIS A 333 23.87 -4.35 -13.31
CA HIS A 333 23.82 -3.26 -14.26
C HIS A 333 25.08 -2.38 -14.16
N ALA A 334 25.49 -2.04 -12.95
CA ALA A 334 26.70 -1.27 -12.69
C ALA A 334 27.95 -2.00 -13.19
N LEU A 335 28.06 -3.32 -12.96
CA LEU A 335 29.14 -4.14 -13.50
C LEU A 335 29.17 -4.10 -15.04
N SER A 336 27.99 -4.20 -15.67
CA SER A 336 27.88 -4.14 -17.13
C SER A 336 28.34 -2.79 -17.68
N GLU A 337 27.96 -1.68 -17.05
CA GLU A 337 28.45 -0.33 -17.40
C GLU A 337 29.96 -0.18 -17.18
N SER A 338 30.49 -0.81 -16.14
CA SER A 338 31.93 -0.85 -15.84
C SER A 338 32.71 -1.82 -16.73
N GLY A 339 32.07 -2.48 -17.69
CA GLY A 339 32.71 -3.35 -18.68
C GLY A 339 32.90 -4.81 -18.24
N HIS A 340 32.22 -5.24 -17.18
CA HIS A 340 32.27 -6.61 -16.66
C HIS A 340 31.06 -7.43 -17.13
N GLY A 341 31.33 -8.62 -17.68
CA GLY A 341 30.29 -9.54 -18.14
C GLY A 341 29.71 -10.44 -17.04
N PRO A 342 28.68 -11.24 -17.35
CA PRO A 342 28.00 -12.14 -16.42
C PRO A 342 28.93 -13.13 -15.70
N GLU A 343 30.05 -13.50 -16.32
CA GLU A 343 31.07 -14.40 -15.76
C GLU A 343 31.72 -13.86 -14.47
N VAL A 344 31.66 -12.55 -14.26
CA VAL A 344 32.23 -11.88 -13.07
C VAL A 344 31.20 -11.73 -11.95
N HIS A 345 29.90 -11.87 -12.25
CA HIS A 345 28.82 -11.59 -11.32
C HIS A 345 28.85 -12.47 -10.07
N GLU A 346 29.08 -13.78 -10.22
CA GLU A 346 29.13 -14.72 -9.11
C GLU A 346 30.33 -14.44 -8.19
N GLN A 347 31.48 -14.08 -8.77
CA GLN A 347 32.67 -13.68 -8.01
C GLN A 347 32.42 -12.40 -7.20
N VAL A 348 31.83 -11.37 -7.82
CA VAL A 348 31.50 -10.11 -7.14
C VAL A 348 30.52 -10.38 -6.01
N LEU A 349 29.48 -11.17 -6.26
CA LEU A 349 28.49 -11.51 -5.24
C LEU A 349 29.13 -12.25 -4.06
N GLN A 350 29.99 -13.23 -4.32
CA GLN A 350 30.67 -13.96 -3.25
C GLN A 350 31.52 -13.02 -2.38
N VAL A 351 32.31 -12.14 -2.99
CA VAL A 351 33.16 -11.18 -2.27
C VAL A 351 32.33 -10.13 -1.51
N LEU A 352 31.11 -9.84 -1.97
CA LEU A 352 30.21 -8.95 -1.25
C LEU A 352 29.49 -9.66 -0.09
N LEU A 353 29.29 -10.97 -0.17
CA LEU A 353 28.69 -11.77 0.90
C LEU A 353 29.68 -12.13 2.01
N ASP A 354 30.96 -12.30 1.66
CA ASP A 354 32.09 -12.43 2.60
C ASP A 354 32.40 -11.09 3.28
#